data_AF-A0A6L2ZT47-F1
#
_entry.id   AF-A0A6L2ZT47-F1
#
_cell.length_a   1.000
_cell.length_b   1.000
_cell.length_c   1.000
_cell.angle_alpha   90.00
_cell.angle_beta   90.00
_cell.angle_gamma   90.00
#
_symmetry.space_group_name_H-M   'P 1'
#
loop_
_entity.id
_entity.type
_entity.pdbx_description
1 polymer ?
#
loop_
_entity_poly.entity_id
_entity_poly.type
_entity_poly.pdbx_seq_one_letter_code
_entity_poly.pdbx_strand_id
1 'polypeptide(L)'
;MKKKIILSCSVVMVSFLLGAHSHLSAETMEGLDEDTVNVNITDNSTSSSEISHSSDATSSSSSKTISSNQSQLPSESTSEEASSEEEMNTVPSVDEASKISDSSSKDTTTAQQKATSEKKEYITVYRLYNKRNMEHLYTTDKNEMTTLLKIMNSDWKYEGGAWMSPKTAGSSVYRVYNPKSGEHLYTKDSYEAKVLSSKHGWKNEGRKFFSDNSGISVYRLFNAQAGIGAHFVTRDAYEKKVLTSKGWKYEGIAWKSSNTPLVVDYTPSPS
;
A
#
# COMPACT_ATOMS: atom_id res chain seq x y z
N MET A 1 -0.57 -26.41 45.80
CA MET A 1 0.16 -26.89 44.59
C MET A 1 0.41 -25.69 43.66
N LYS A 2 1.04 -25.85 42.49
CA LYS A 2 1.19 -24.74 41.52
C LYS A 2 0.02 -24.72 40.52
N LYS A 3 -1.00 -23.90 40.74
CA LYS A 3 -2.06 -23.68 39.74
C LYS A 3 -1.54 -22.82 38.57
N LYS A 4 -1.58 -23.36 37.35
CA LYS A 4 -1.38 -22.58 36.12
C LYS A 4 -2.60 -21.69 35.90
N ILE A 5 -2.42 -20.38 35.81
CA ILE A 5 -3.45 -19.47 35.31
C ILE A 5 -3.27 -19.38 33.79
N ILE A 6 -4.23 -19.92 33.04
CA ILE A 6 -4.34 -19.66 31.60
C ILE A 6 -5.03 -18.31 31.46
N LEU A 7 -4.29 -17.28 31.06
CA LEU A 7 -4.84 -15.96 30.80
C LEU A 7 -5.62 -15.99 29.48
N SER A 8 -6.93 -16.22 29.55
CA SER A 8 -7.84 -16.09 28.41
C SER A 8 -7.88 -14.64 27.96
N CYS A 9 -7.22 -14.34 26.84
CA CYS A 9 -7.30 -13.03 26.19
C CYS A 9 -8.60 -12.95 25.41
N SER A 10 -9.68 -12.55 26.08
CA SER A 10 -10.99 -12.32 25.44
C SER A 10 -10.91 -11.09 24.54
N VAL A 11 -10.70 -11.32 23.25
CA VAL A 11 -10.80 -10.29 22.20
C VAL A 11 -12.26 -9.84 22.12
N VAL A 12 -12.53 -8.61 22.56
CA VAL A 12 -13.85 -7.98 22.37
C VAL A 12 -13.99 -7.60 20.90
N MET A 13 -14.63 -8.47 20.13
CA MET A 13 -15.11 -8.16 18.78
C MET A 13 -16.22 -7.11 18.88
N VAL A 14 -15.92 -5.87 18.50
CA VAL A 14 -16.93 -4.81 18.32
C VAL A 14 -17.62 -5.04 16.98
N SER A 15 -18.67 -5.85 17.00
CA SER A 15 -19.53 -6.08 15.84
C SER A 15 -20.34 -4.82 15.49
N PHE A 16 -19.97 -4.13 14.42
CA PHE A 16 -20.82 -3.08 13.83
C PHE A 16 -22.02 -3.72 13.13
N LEU A 17 -23.17 -3.74 13.80
CA LEU A 17 -24.47 -3.99 13.20
C LEU A 17 -24.90 -2.75 12.40
N LEU A 18 -24.94 -2.86 11.07
CA LEU A 18 -25.63 -1.90 10.22
C LEU A 18 -26.92 -2.54 9.70
N GLY A 19 -28.02 -2.31 10.41
CA GLY A 19 -29.35 -2.74 9.99
C GLY A 19 -30.08 -1.64 9.24
N ALA A 20 -30.62 -1.96 8.05
CA ALA A 20 -31.94 -1.55 7.55
C ALA A 20 -32.06 -1.88 6.05
N HIS A 21 -32.60 -3.06 5.72
CA HIS A 21 -33.17 -3.29 4.39
C HIS A 21 -34.54 -2.60 4.33
N SER A 22 -34.72 -1.64 3.41
CA SER A 22 -36.04 -1.17 3.01
C SER A 22 -36.65 -2.16 2.01
N HIS A 23 -37.43 -3.10 2.53
CA HIS A 23 -38.23 -4.03 1.73
C HIS A 23 -39.47 -3.28 1.19
N LEU A 24 -39.62 -3.19 -0.13
CA LEU A 24 -40.79 -2.59 -0.77
C LEU A 24 -41.68 -3.69 -1.34
N SER A 25 -42.93 -3.75 -0.88
CA SER A 25 -43.90 -4.77 -1.27
C SER A 25 -44.38 -4.61 -2.72
N ALA A 26 -44.68 -5.74 -3.36
CA ALA A 26 -45.56 -5.83 -4.52
C ALA A 26 -46.55 -6.97 -4.29
N GLU A 27 -47.81 -6.78 -4.67
CA GLU A 27 -48.93 -7.66 -4.33
C GLU A 27 -49.15 -8.78 -5.36
N THR A 28 -49.59 -9.93 -4.84
CA THR A 28 -50.66 -10.81 -5.35
C THR A 28 -50.81 -11.03 -6.87
N MET A 29 -50.59 -12.28 -7.31
CA MET A 29 -51.61 -12.99 -8.11
C MET A 29 -51.48 -14.53 -8.05
N GLU A 30 -52.63 -15.14 -8.29
CA GLU A 30 -53.09 -16.52 -8.05
C GLU A 30 -52.28 -17.68 -8.68
N GLY A 31 -52.45 -18.89 -8.13
CA GLY A 31 -52.02 -20.15 -8.73
C GLY A 31 -52.16 -21.34 -7.77
N LEU A 32 -53.21 -22.14 -7.92
CA LEU A 32 -53.47 -23.35 -7.12
C LEU A 32 -52.57 -24.51 -7.58
N ASP A 33 -52.21 -25.41 -6.66
CA ASP A 33 -52.68 -26.81 -6.66
C ASP A 33 -52.15 -27.54 -5.40
N GLU A 34 -52.99 -28.40 -4.81
CA GLU A 34 -52.61 -29.25 -3.68
C GLU A 34 -51.96 -30.55 -4.17
N ASP A 35 -51.04 -31.13 -3.39
CA ASP A 35 -51.25 -32.52 -2.99
C ASP A 35 -50.56 -32.89 -1.65
N THR A 36 -51.16 -33.85 -0.97
CA THR A 36 -50.80 -34.33 0.39
C THR A 36 -49.56 -35.27 0.37
N VAL A 37 -48.83 -35.61 1.45
CA VAL A 37 -49.22 -36.44 2.62
C VAL A 37 -48.09 -36.42 3.71
N ASN A 38 -48.44 -36.10 4.97
CA ASN A 38 -48.13 -36.81 6.24
C ASN A 38 -46.81 -37.65 6.42
N VAL A 39 -45.97 -37.39 7.46
CA VAL A 39 -45.93 -38.03 8.84
C VAL A 39 -44.83 -39.14 8.98
N ASN A 40 -44.07 -39.36 10.09
CA ASN A 40 -44.04 -38.82 11.47
C ASN A 40 -42.68 -38.97 12.24
N ILE A 41 -42.53 -38.21 13.35
CA ILE A 41 -41.95 -38.51 14.70
C ILE A 41 -40.86 -39.61 14.90
N THR A 42 -39.72 -39.27 15.54
CA THR A 42 -39.35 -39.80 16.90
C THR A 42 -38.13 -39.09 17.53
N ASP A 43 -38.27 -38.67 18.79
CA ASP A 43 -37.16 -38.37 19.71
C ASP A 43 -36.52 -39.67 20.26
N ASN A 44 -35.24 -39.63 20.67
CA ASN A 44 -34.82 -40.36 21.86
C ASN A 44 -33.52 -39.86 22.54
N SER A 45 -33.70 -39.32 23.74
CA SER A 45 -32.91 -39.47 24.98
C SER A 45 -31.42 -39.87 25.00
N THR A 46 -30.64 -39.03 25.70
CA THR A 46 -29.94 -39.38 26.97
C THR A 46 -29.15 -40.69 27.09
N SER A 47 -27.83 -40.58 27.32
CA SER A 47 -27.20 -41.23 28.50
C SER A 47 -25.85 -40.61 28.86
N SER A 48 -25.56 -40.56 30.16
CA SER A 48 -24.32 -40.05 30.75
C SER A 48 -23.34 -41.19 31.06
N SER A 49 -22.04 -40.90 31.08
CA SER A 49 -21.11 -41.63 31.94
C SER A 49 -19.96 -40.74 32.40
N GLU A 50 -19.70 -40.76 33.71
CA GLU A 50 -18.54 -40.12 34.33
C GLU A 50 -17.31 -41.05 34.26
N ILE A 51 -16.11 -40.48 34.45
CA ILE A 51 -15.09 -41.02 35.38
C ILE A 51 -14.06 -39.92 35.72
N SER A 52 -13.42 -40.07 36.88
CA SER A 52 -12.79 -39.01 37.68
C SER A 52 -11.25 -38.99 37.62
N HIS A 53 -10.65 -37.93 38.21
CA HIS A 53 -9.45 -37.91 39.10
C HIS A 53 -8.93 -36.44 39.21
N SER A 54 -9.11 -35.75 40.35
CA SER A 54 -8.17 -35.63 41.48
C SER A 54 -6.78 -35.06 41.09
N SER A 55 -6.46 -33.77 41.26
CA SER A 55 -5.90 -33.13 42.49
C SER A 55 -5.31 -31.72 42.17
N ASP A 56 -4.94 -30.78 43.06
CA ASP A 56 -5.31 -30.43 44.46
C ASP A 56 -4.72 -29.02 44.89
N ALA A 57 -5.18 -28.48 46.04
CA ALA A 57 -4.74 -27.41 46.96
C ALA A 57 -4.18 -26.00 46.57
N THR A 58 -4.64 -25.03 47.40
CA THR A 58 -4.09 -23.71 47.86
C THR A 58 -3.84 -22.58 46.82
N SER A 59 -4.43 -21.37 46.91
CA SER A 59 -4.40 -20.24 47.90
C SER A 59 -3.03 -19.52 47.96
N SER A 60 -2.89 -18.18 48.04
CA SER A 60 -3.80 -17.06 48.36
C SER A 60 -3.51 -15.77 47.52
N SER A 61 -4.51 -14.90 47.29
CA SER A 61 -4.66 -13.52 47.80
C SER A 61 -3.43 -12.57 47.79
N SER A 62 -3.49 -11.48 47.02
CA SER A 62 -3.79 -10.11 47.55
C SER A 62 -3.66 -9.01 46.49
N SER A 63 -4.55 -8.01 46.56
CA SER A 63 -4.71 -6.90 45.63
C SER A 63 -3.72 -5.74 45.87
N LYS A 64 -3.43 -4.95 44.83
CA LYS A 64 -3.34 -3.48 45.01
C LYS A 64 -3.74 -2.71 43.74
N THR A 65 -4.46 -1.63 43.98
CA THR A 65 -5.19 -0.79 43.00
C THR A 65 -4.46 0.55 42.81
N ILE A 66 -5.02 1.44 41.97
CA ILE A 66 -4.69 2.87 41.80
C ILE A 66 -3.33 3.10 41.07
N SER A 67 -3.14 4.02 40.11
CA SER A 67 -3.96 5.16 39.65
C SER A 67 -3.93 5.34 38.13
N SER A 68 -5.03 5.86 37.58
CA SER A 68 -5.00 6.67 36.36
C SER A 68 -4.23 7.97 36.58
N ASN A 69 -3.59 8.51 35.54
CA ASN A 69 -3.52 9.96 35.36
C ASN A 69 -3.47 10.37 33.89
N GLN A 70 -4.07 11.52 33.59
CA GLN A 70 -4.34 12.07 32.27
C GLN A 70 -3.70 13.47 32.21
N SER A 71 -2.88 13.76 31.20
CA SER A 71 -2.42 15.11 30.83
C SER A 71 -1.82 15.00 29.41
N GLN A 72 -2.44 15.52 28.35
CA GLN A 72 -2.73 16.93 27.99
C GLN A 72 -1.51 17.63 27.34
N LEU A 73 -1.73 18.15 26.13
CA LEU A 73 -0.79 18.99 25.39
C LEU A 73 -0.55 20.33 26.13
N PRO A 74 0.57 20.98 25.82
CA PRO A 74 0.48 22.39 25.43
C PRO A 74 1.06 22.64 24.04
N SER A 75 0.32 23.42 23.26
CA SER A 75 0.83 24.21 22.14
C SER A 75 1.34 25.54 22.66
N GLU A 76 2.50 26.00 22.22
CA GLU A 76 2.83 27.42 22.29
C GLU A 76 3.65 27.85 21.06
N SER A 77 3.43 29.09 20.65
CA SER A 77 3.99 29.72 19.46
C SER A 77 4.54 31.07 19.88
N THR A 78 5.84 31.29 19.73
CA THR A 78 6.45 32.61 19.82
C THR A 78 7.39 32.86 18.64
N SER A 79 7.07 33.91 17.91
CA SER A 79 7.93 34.57 16.94
C SER A 79 8.85 35.56 17.66
N GLU A 80 10.09 35.72 17.20
CA GLU A 80 10.79 37.00 17.27
C GLU A 80 11.89 37.07 16.20
N GLU A 81 11.99 38.23 15.54
CA GLU A 81 13.06 38.54 14.59
C GLU A 81 14.21 39.28 15.29
N ALA A 82 15.42 39.17 14.74
CA ALA A 82 16.44 40.20 14.88
C ALA A 82 17.35 40.21 13.65
N SER A 83 17.47 41.37 12.99
CA SER A 83 18.37 41.57 11.86
C SER A 83 19.79 41.98 12.32
N SER A 84 20.77 41.77 11.43
CA SER A 84 21.93 42.66 11.30
C SER A 84 22.56 42.48 9.92
N GLU A 85 22.63 43.57 9.15
CA GLU A 85 23.30 43.65 7.84
C GLU A 85 24.79 44.04 8.00
N GLU A 86 25.37 44.73 7.00
CA GLU A 86 26.79 45.10 6.79
C GLU A 86 27.61 43.95 6.14
N GLU A 87 27.82 43.90 4.80
CA GLU A 87 28.74 44.71 3.96
C GLU A 87 30.24 44.56 4.38
N MET A 88 31.27 44.50 3.51
CA MET A 88 31.48 45.07 2.17
C MET A 88 32.75 44.47 1.48
N ASN A 89 32.74 44.36 0.14
CA ASN A 89 33.91 44.26 -0.78
C ASN A 89 34.89 43.05 -0.71
N THR A 90 35.66 42.69 -1.76
CA THR A 90 35.91 43.35 -3.07
C THR A 90 36.19 42.32 -4.18
N VAL A 91 35.83 42.65 -5.42
CA VAL A 91 36.40 42.02 -6.63
C VAL A 91 37.74 42.71 -6.98
N PRO A 92 38.65 42.02 -7.69
CA PRO A 92 39.18 42.67 -8.89
C PRO A 92 39.20 41.75 -10.12
N SER A 93 38.76 42.32 -11.24
CA SER A 93 39.01 41.78 -12.58
C SER A 93 40.35 42.32 -13.09
N VAL A 94 41.13 41.49 -13.79
CA VAL A 94 42.17 41.95 -14.71
C VAL A 94 42.12 41.12 -15.98
N ASP A 95 41.81 41.77 -17.10
CA ASP A 95 42.06 41.26 -18.44
C ASP A 95 43.55 41.38 -18.76
N GLU A 96 44.14 40.37 -19.39
CA GLU A 96 45.20 40.65 -20.37
C GLU A 96 45.20 39.61 -21.49
N ALA A 97 45.32 40.10 -22.74
CA ALA A 97 45.17 39.30 -23.94
C ALA A 97 46.53 38.96 -24.58
N SER A 98 46.63 37.81 -25.23
CA SER A 98 47.66 37.57 -26.25
C SER A 98 47.14 36.73 -27.41
N LYS A 99 47.76 36.90 -28.58
CA LYS A 99 47.22 36.58 -29.92
C LYS A 99 47.87 35.36 -30.58
N ILE A 100 47.01 34.57 -31.23
CA ILE A 100 47.12 34.01 -32.61
C ILE A 100 48.35 33.15 -32.99
N SER A 101 48.06 31.89 -33.35
CA SER A 101 48.59 31.18 -34.54
C SER A 101 47.63 30.02 -34.87
N ASP A 102 46.63 30.20 -35.73
CA ASP A 102 46.68 29.92 -37.18
C ASP A 102 47.24 28.53 -37.56
N SER A 103 46.35 27.60 -37.94
CA SER A 103 46.42 26.87 -39.22
C SER A 103 45.30 25.83 -39.39
N SER A 104 44.63 25.93 -40.53
CA SER A 104 43.81 24.93 -41.24
C SER A 104 43.97 23.44 -40.85
N SER A 105 42.84 22.76 -40.60
CA SER A 105 42.32 21.82 -41.62
C SER A 105 40.87 21.39 -41.42
N LYS A 106 40.15 21.49 -42.53
CA LYS A 106 38.82 20.94 -42.84
C LYS A 106 38.86 19.41 -42.80
N ASP A 107 38.07 18.78 -41.94
CA ASP A 107 37.46 17.49 -42.28
C ASP A 107 35.95 17.49 -41.95
N THR A 108 35.16 17.17 -42.96
CA THR A 108 33.71 17.04 -42.90
C THR A 108 33.38 15.56 -42.89
N THR A 109 33.62 14.89 -41.76
CA THR A 109 33.09 13.54 -41.54
C THR A 109 31.66 13.63 -41.00
N THR A 110 30.70 13.64 -41.92
CA THR A 110 29.27 13.41 -41.62
C THR A 110 29.09 11.97 -41.17
N ALA A 111 29.32 11.73 -39.88
CA ALA A 111 29.00 10.46 -39.24
C ALA A 111 27.46 10.32 -39.20
N GLN A 112 26.92 9.65 -40.22
CA GLN A 112 25.53 9.20 -40.28
C GLN A 112 25.24 8.33 -39.05
N GLN A 113 24.78 8.94 -37.96
CA GLN A 113 24.36 8.22 -36.75
C GLN A 113 23.10 7.42 -37.08
N LYS A 114 23.33 6.20 -37.56
CA LYS A 114 22.32 5.13 -37.62
C LYS A 114 21.93 4.82 -36.18
N ALA A 115 20.96 5.57 -35.66
CA ALA A 115 20.37 5.34 -34.37
C ALA A 115 19.71 3.96 -34.38
N THR A 116 20.47 2.96 -33.92
CA THR A 116 19.92 1.67 -33.52
C THR A 116 19.05 1.94 -32.30
N SER A 117 17.76 2.15 -32.56
CA SER A 117 16.71 2.15 -31.55
C SER A 117 16.79 0.82 -30.79
N GLU A 118 17.46 0.83 -29.64
CA GLU A 118 17.54 -0.34 -28.78
C GLU A 118 16.12 -0.73 -28.40
N LYS A 119 15.75 -1.96 -28.74
CA LYS A 119 14.40 -2.48 -28.49
C LYS A 119 14.18 -2.56 -26.98
N LYS A 120 13.52 -1.55 -26.43
CA LYS A 120 13.23 -1.45 -25.01
C LYS A 120 12.41 -2.64 -24.53
N GLU A 121 12.98 -3.42 -23.61
CA GLU A 121 12.28 -4.53 -22.97
C GLU A 121 11.38 -4.05 -21.83
N TYR A 122 10.26 -4.73 -21.68
CA TYR A 122 9.23 -4.43 -20.68
C TYR A 122 8.91 -5.66 -19.83
N ILE A 123 8.49 -5.42 -18.59
CA ILE A 123 8.08 -6.42 -17.61
C ILE A 123 6.76 -6.01 -16.96
N THR A 124 5.91 -6.98 -16.66
CA THR A 124 4.61 -6.77 -15.98
C THR A 124 4.83 -6.32 -14.53
N VAL A 125 4.13 -5.27 -14.12
CA VAL A 125 3.94 -4.93 -12.70
C VAL A 125 2.64 -5.57 -12.24
N TYR A 126 2.74 -6.61 -11.43
CA TYR A 126 1.62 -7.30 -10.79
C TYR A 126 0.99 -6.41 -9.72
N ARG A 127 -0.35 -6.42 -9.63
CA ARG A 127 -1.12 -5.81 -8.54
C ARG A 127 -1.72 -6.90 -7.69
N LEU A 128 -1.48 -6.80 -6.38
CA LEU A 128 -2.12 -7.61 -5.37
C LEU A 128 -2.94 -6.70 -4.45
N TYR A 129 -4.10 -7.18 -4.00
CA TYR A 129 -4.97 -6.52 -3.04
C TYR A 129 -5.08 -7.36 -1.77
N ASN A 130 -4.86 -6.76 -0.62
CA ASN A 130 -5.00 -7.41 0.68
C ASN A 130 -6.39 -7.09 1.28
N LYS A 131 -7.23 -8.12 1.42
CA LYS A 131 -8.61 -7.97 1.92
C LYS A 131 -8.73 -7.49 3.38
N ARG A 132 -7.69 -7.67 4.21
CA ARG A 132 -7.74 -7.39 5.66
C ARG A 132 -7.34 -5.97 6.00
N ASN A 133 -6.29 -5.42 5.36
CA ASN A 133 -5.86 -4.02 5.55
C ASN A 133 -6.24 -3.10 4.38
N MET A 134 -6.92 -3.63 3.35
CA MET A 134 -7.36 -2.91 2.13
C MET A 134 -6.21 -2.34 1.28
N GLU A 135 -4.99 -2.84 1.50
CA GLU A 135 -3.76 -2.33 0.90
C GLU A 135 -3.52 -2.93 -0.50
N HIS A 136 -2.79 -2.20 -1.35
CA HIS A 136 -2.40 -2.65 -2.69
C HIS A 136 -0.88 -2.71 -2.83
N LEU A 137 -0.37 -3.89 -3.20
CA LEU A 137 1.05 -4.11 -3.47
C LEU A 137 1.30 -4.26 -4.97
N TYR A 138 2.26 -3.49 -5.45
CA TYR A 138 2.77 -3.46 -6.82
C TYR A 138 4.20 -4.02 -6.86
N THR A 139 4.43 -5.01 -7.72
CA THR A 139 5.75 -5.65 -7.85
C THR A 139 6.00 -6.23 -9.24
N THR A 140 7.25 -6.25 -9.68
CA THR A 140 7.68 -7.05 -10.85
C THR A 140 8.24 -8.40 -10.43
N ASP A 141 8.41 -8.65 -9.13
CA ASP A 141 8.91 -9.92 -8.62
C ASP A 141 7.77 -10.94 -8.54
N LYS A 142 7.81 -11.88 -9.48
CA LYS A 142 6.87 -13.00 -9.56
C LYS A 142 7.00 -13.95 -8.35
N ASN A 143 8.16 -14.02 -7.71
CA ASN A 143 8.36 -14.79 -6.50
C ASN A 143 7.71 -14.10 -5.29
N GLU A 144 7.88 -12.77 -5.12
CA GLU A 144 7.15 -11.99 -4.11
C GLU A 144 5.63 -12.19 -4.27
N MET A 145 5.09 -11.97 -5.48
CA MET A 145 3.67 -12.20 -5.77
C MET A 145 3.23 -13.62 -5.42
N THR A 146 3.87 -14.65 -5.98
CA THR A 146 3.43 -16.04 -5.77
C THR A 146 3.65 -16.54 -4.34
N THR A 147 4.60 -15.97 -3.59
CA THR A 147 4.77 -16.25 -2.17
C THR A 147 3.61 -15.66 -1.36
N LEU A 148 3.26 -14.39 -1.59
CA LEU A 148 2.15 -13.72 -0.92
C LEU A 148 0.81 -14.44 -1.14
N LEU A 149 0.59 -15.02 -2.33
CA LEU A 149 -0.61 -15.81 -2.65
C LEU A 149 -0.63 -17.22 -2.01
N LYS A 150 0.54 -17.80 -1.69
CA LYS A 150 0.69 -19.17 -1.17
C LYS A 150 0.75 -19.27 0.35
N ILE A 151 0.99 -18.16 1.07
CA ILE A 151 0.97 -18.15 2.53
C ILE A 151 -0.40 -18.66 3.00
N MET A 152 -0.42 -19.66 3.88
CA MET A 152 -1.67 -20.19 4.43
C MET A 152 -2.44 -19.06 5.12
N ASN A 153 -3.76 -19.00 4.86
CA ASN A 153 -4.64 -17.92 5.31
C ASN A 153 -4.27 -16.51 4.78
N SER A 154 -3.63 -16.43 3.60
CA SER A 154 -3.33 -15.14 2.98
C SER A 154 -4.58 -14.32 2.63
N ASP A 155 -4.61 -13.08 3.10
CA ASP A 155 -5.58 -12.06 2.71
C ASP A 155 -5.33 -11.50 1.31
N TRP A 156 -4.16 -11.77 0.72
CA TRP A 156 -3.75 -11.28 -0.59
C TRP A 156 -4.49 -11.99 -1.73
N LYS A 157 -5.08 -11.20 -2.62
CA LYS A 157 -5.59 -11.60 -3.94
C LYS A 157 -4.69 -11.04 -5.02
N TYR A 158 -4.51 -11.79 -6.10
CA TYR A 158 -3.96 -11.25 -7.34
C TYR A 158 -5.09 -10.58 -8.13
N GLU A 159 -4.84 -9.37 -8.61
CA GLU A 159 -5.81 -8.59 -9.40
C GLU A 159 -5.40 -8.43 -10.87
N GLY A 160 -4.30 -9.04 -11.29
CA GLY A 160 -3.75 -8.91 -12.64
C GLY A 160 -2.47 -8.08 -12.71
N GLY A 161 -1.96 -7.92 -13.93
CA GLY A 161 -0.92 -6.94 -14.23
C GLY A 161 -1.54 -5.55 -14.34
N ALA A 162 -1.08 -4.58 -13.54
CA ALA A 162 -1.60 -3.22 -13.58
C ALA A 162 -1.06 -2.40 -14.76
N TRP A 163 0.24 -2.56 -15.07
CA TRP A 163 0.89 -1.96 -16.25
C TRP A 163 2.19 -2.67 -16.62
N MET A 164 2.74 -2.33 -17.79
CA MET A 164 4.10 -2.70 -18.20
C MET A 164 5.10 -1.62 -17.76
N SER A 165 6.20 -2.04 -17.12
CA SER A 165 7.36 -1.20 -16.74
C SER A 165 8.53 -1.47 -17.69
N PRO A 166 9.40 -0.49 -18.00
CA PRO A 166 10.72 -0.77 -18.53
C PRO A 166 11.46 -1.79 -17.64
N LYS A 167 12.21 -2.71 -18.25
CA LYS A 167 12.92 -3.76 -17.52
C LYS A 167 14.30 -3.32 -17.00
N THR A 168 15.00 -2.46 -17.74
CA THR A 168 16.43 -2.14 -17.50
C THR A 168 16.76 -0.65 -17.36
N ALA A 169 15.92 0.27 -17.85
CA ALA A 169 16.24 1.70 -17.93
C ALA A 169 15.03 2.62 -17.69
N GLY A 170 15.26 3.72 -16.96
CA GLY A 170 14.28 4.75 -16.62
C GLY A 170 14.55 5.35 -15.24
N SER A 171 13.72 6.30 -14.79
CA SER A 171 13.76 6.76 -13.38
C SER A 171 13.34 5.62 -12.46
N SER A 172 14.05 5.39 -11.36
CA SER A 172 13.66 4.35 -10.39
C SER A 172 12.35 4.71 -9.68
N VAL A 173 11.49 3.71 -9.45
CA VAL A 173 10.38 3.80 -8.50
C VAL A 173 10.72 2.94 -7.29
N TYR A 174 10.82 3.59 -6.13
CA TYR A 174 11.12 3.00 -4.83
C TYR A 174 9.83 2.64 -4.10
N ARG A 175 9.91 1.62 -3.23
CA ARG A 175 8.86 1.26 -2.27
C ARG A 175 9.40 1.42 -0.86
N VAL A 176 8.61 2.06 0.00
CA VAL A 176 8.90 2.18 1.44
C VAL A 176 7.71 1.69 2.24
N TYR A 177 7.96 0.92 3.30
CA TYR A 177 6.95 0.27 4.13
C TYR A 177 6.87 0.91 5.52
N ASN A 178 5.67 1.29 5.95
CA ASN A 178 5.42 1.80 7.29
C ASN A 178 5.02 0.64 8.23
N PRO A 179 5.88 0.23 9.18
CA PRO A 179 5.56 -0.86 10.10
C PRO A 179 4.43 -0.54 11.10
N LYS A 180 3.95 0.71 11.17
CA LYS A 180 2.85 1.12 12.06
C LYS A 180 1.47 1.02 11.40
N SER A 181 1.32 1.37 10.11
CA SER A 181 0.07 1.15 9.35
C SER A 181 0.01 -0.21 8.67
N GLY A 182 1.17 -0.76 8.29
CA GLY A 182 1.23 -1.77 7.25
C GLY A 182 1.14 -1.21 5.83
N GLU A 183 1.32 0.10 5.64
CA GLU A 183 1.22 0.77 4.33
C GLU A 183 2.52 0.63 3.51
N HIS A 184 2.40 0.40 2.20
CA HIS A 184 3.49 0.60 1.24
C HIS A 184 3.27 1.89 0.41
N LEU A 185 4.19 2.84 0.51
CA LEU A 185 4.24 4.02 -0.35
C LEU A 185 5.21 3.80 -1.52
N TYR A 186 4.80 4.25 -2.70
CA TYR A 186 5.58 4.19 -3.93
C TYR A 186 5.96 5.59 -4.41
N THR A 187 7.23 5.78 -4.78
CA THR A 187 7.72 7.10 -5.20
C THR A 187 8.88 7.05 -6.18
N LYS A 188 8.96 8.05 -7.06
CA LYS A 188 10.17 8.33 -7.85
C LYS A 188 11.21 9.16 -7.10
N ASP A 189 10.80 9.83 -6.02
CA ASP A 189 11.69 10.68 -5.25
C ASP A 189 12.51 9.84 -4.27
N SER A 190 13.81 9.73 -4.54
CA SER A 190 14.75 9.07 -3.65
C SER A 190 14.96 9.84 -2.34
N TYR A 191 14.66 11.15 -2.31
CA TYR A 191 14.69 11.96 -1.10
C TYR A 191 13.49 11.67 -0.19
N GLU A 192 12.25 11.64 -0.70
CA GLU A 192 11.05 11.17 0.03
C GLU A 192 11.31 9.78 0.66
N ALA A 193 11.80 8.81 -0.13
CA ALA A 193 12.14 7.47 0.36
C ALA A 193 13.24 7.48 1.46
N LYS A 194 14.27 8.32 1.30
CA LYS A 194 15.35 8.50 2.29
C LYS A 194 14.84 9.15 3.58
N VAL A 195 13.99 10.18 3.50
CA VAL A 195 13.45 10.89 4.66
C VAL A 195 12.51 10.00 5.46
N LEU A 196 11.57 9.32 4.80
CA LEU A 196 10.65 8.37 5.44
C LEU A 196 11.41 7.27 6.20
N SER A 197 12.46 6.72 5.59
CA SER A 197 13.25 5.65 6.22
C SER A 197 14.20 6.14 7.32
N SER A 198 14.92 7.24 7.11
CA SER A 198 15.92 7.73 8.09
C SER A 198 15.35 8.54 9.25
N LYS A 199 14.21 9.23 9.06
CA LYS A 199 13.62 10.13 10.08
C LYS A 199 12.30 9.63 10.66
N HIS A 200 11.52 8.87 9.91
CA HIS A 200 10.16 8.46 10.33
C HIS A 200 10.01 6.98 10.67
N GLY A 201 11.11 6.20 10.58
CA GLY A 201 11.14 4.78 10.96
C GLY A 201 10.47 3.83 9.98
N TRP A 202 10.26 4.26 8.73
CA TRP A 202 9.79 3.39 7.66
C TRP A 202 10.92 2.48 7.18
N LYS A 203 10.61 1.32 6.64
CA LYS A 203 11.59 0.42 6.01
C LYS A 203 11.75 0.81 4.55
N ASN A 204 12.97 1.08 4.10
CA ASN A 204 13.26 1.24 2.68
C ASN A 204 13.41 -0.14 2.04
N GLU A 205 12.56 -0.46 1.07
CA GLU A 205 12.56 -1.76 0.40
C GLU A 205 13.19 -1.72 -1.01
N GLY A 206 13.81 -0.59 -1.34
CA GLY A 206 14.55 -0.38 -2.58
C GLY A 206 13.67 -0.08 -3.80
N ARG A 207 14.33 -0.02 -4.96
CA ARG A 207 13.68 0.11 -6.28
C ARG A 207 12.88 -1.17 -6.57
N LYS A 208 11.60 -1.02 -6.93
CA LYS A 208 10.76 -2.15 -7.39
C LYS A 208 10.65 -2.21 -8.91
N PHE A 209 10.61 -1.06 -9.59
CA PHE A 209 10.53 -1.00 -11.05
C PHE A 209 11.03 0.36 -11.57
N PHE A 210 10.92 0.58 -12.88
CA PHE A 210 11.30 1.83 -13.53
C PHE A 210 10.06 2.60 -14.03
N SER A 211 10.14 3.92 -14.06
CA SER A 211 9.23 4.76 -14.85
C SER A 211 9.67 4.72 -16.31
N ASP A 212 8.71 4.74 -17.22
CA ASP A 212 9.01 5.15 -18.59
C ASP A 212 9.34 6.66 -18.66
N ASN A 213 9.99 7.06 -19.74
CA ASN A 213 10.19 8.46 -20.12
C ASN A 213 8.96 8.98 -20.89
N SER A 214 8.31 8.11 -21.68
CA SER A 214 7.08 8.42 -22.40
C SER A 214 6.06 7.30 -22.22
N GLY A 215 4.83 7.67 -21.85
CA GLY A 215 3.73 6.71 -21.74
C GLY A 215 2.57 7.14 -20.83
N ILE A 216 1.74 6.16 -20.46
CA ILE A 216 0.50 6.37 -19.71
C ILE A 216 0.82 6.79 -18.26
N SER A 217 0.22 7.88 -17.81
CA SER A 217 0.38 8.36 -16.43
C SER A 217 -0.15 7.35 -15.42
N VAL A 218 0.62 7.12 -14.35
CA VAL A 218 0.12 6.53 -13.10
C VAL A 218 -0.07 7.66 -12.09
N TYR A 219 -1.23 7.71 -11.46
CA TYR A 219 -1.68 8.76 -10.56
C TYR A 219 -1.47 8.35 -9.11
N ARG A 220 -1.01 9.25 -8.23
CA ARG A 220 -1.00 9.03 -6.77
C ARG A 220 -2.19 9.74 -6.13
N LEU A 221 -2.84 9.08 -5.20
CA LEU A 221 -3.91 9.60 -4.37
C LEU A 221 -3.64 9.30 -2.90
N PHE A 222 -4.11 10.16 -2.02
CA PHE A 222 -3.96 10.02 -0.57
C PHE A 222 -5.32 10.15 0.14
N ASN A 223 -5.56 9.26 1.11
CA ASN A 223 -6.72 9.29 1.99
C ASN A 223 -6.30 9.56 3.43
N ALA A 224 -6.54 10.78 3.91
CA ALA A 224 -6.30 11.17 5.30
C ALA A 224 -7.26 10.49 6.31
N GLN A 225 -8.41 9.99 5.85
CA GLN A 225 -9.43 9.35 6.70
C GLN A 225 -9.13 7.86 6.97
N ALA A 226 -8.12 7.28 6.32
CA ALA A 226 -7.74 5.88 6.48
C ALA A 226 -6.89 5.63 7.76
N GLY A 227 -7.40 6.04 8.92
CA GLY A 227 -6.70 5.92 10.20
C GLY A 227 -5.46 6.81 10.27
N ILE A 228 -4.26 6.23 10.02
CA ILE A 228 -3.01 6.99 9.98
C ILE A 228 -2.61 7.45 8.56
N GLY A 229 -3.51 7.27 7.59
CA GLY A 229 -3.33 7.63 6.19
C GLY A 229 -3.17 6.40 5.30
N ALA A 230 -3.59 6.52 4.04
CA ALA A 230 -3.35 5.50 3.01
C ALA A 230 -3.12 6.14 1.64
N HIS A 231 -2.03 5.77 0.98
CA HIS A 231 -1.79 6.09 -0.42
C HIS A 231 -2.35 5.00 -1.34
N PHE A 232 -2.83 5.42 -2.51
CA PHE A 232 -3.22 4.54 -3.59
C PHE A 232 -2.61 5.05 -4.90
N VAL A 233 -2.24 4.13 -5.78
CA VAL A 233 -1.71 4.46 -7.12
C VAL A 233 -2.48 3.72 -8.18
N THR A 234 -2.81 4.39 -9.29
CA THR A 234 -3.54 3.76 -10.39
C THR A 234 -3.19 4.35 -11.74
N ARG A 235 -3.22 3.50 -12.78
CA ARG A 235 -3.16 3.92 -14.19
C ARG A 235 -4.53 4.33 -14.73
N ASP A 236 -5.62 3.93 -14.06
CA ASP A 236 -6.97 4.25 -14.51
C ASP A 236 -7.37 5.68 -14.09
N ALA A 237 -7.68 6.50 -15.11
CA ALA A 237 -8.16 7.86 -14.93
C ALA A 237 -9.59 7.90 -14.35
N TYR A 238 -10.40 6.86 -14.57
CA TYR A 238 -11.74 6.73 -14.02
C TYR A 238 -11.70 6.37 -12.54
N GLU A 239 -10.94 5.34 -12.14
CA GLU A 239 -10.68 5.00 -10.73
C GLU A 239 -10.17 6.23 -9.93
N LYS A 240 -9.17 6.95 -10.46
CA LYS A 240 -8.73 8.24 -9.89
C LYS A 240 -9.90 9.23 -9.72
N LYS A 241 -10.70 9.46 -10.76
CA LYS A 241 -11.85 10.39 -10.72
C LYS A 241 -12.86 9.99 -9.65
N VAL A 242 -13.19 8.71 -9.55
CA VAL A 242 -14.12 8.16 -8.55
C VAL A 242 -13.57 8.37 -7.14
N LEU A 243 -12.31 8.03 -6.88
CA LEU A 243 -11.68 8.21 -5.58
C LEU A 243 -11.62 9.70 -5.18
N THR A 244 -11.27 10.60 -6.10
CA THR A 244 -11.30 12.06 -5.84
C THR A 244 -12.71 12.55 -5.53
N SER A 245 -13.75 12.05 -6.21
CA SER A 245 -15.15 12.37 -5.87
C SER A 245 -15.60 11.84 -4.50
N LYS A 246 -14.88 10.85 -3.95
CA LYS A 246 -15.06 10.27 -2.60
C LYS A 246 -14.10 10.88 -1.56
N GLY A 247 -13.52 12.05 -1.84
CA GLY A 247 -12.69 12.78 -0.88
C GLY A 247 -11.21 12.39 -0.83
N TRP A 248 -10.72 11.49 -1.70
CA TRP A 248 -9.28 11.24 -1.80
C TRP A 248 -8.56 12.43 -2.45
N LYS A 249 -7.49 12.90 -1.82
CA LYS A 249 -6.64 13.95 -2.38
C LYS A 249 -5.86 13.38 -3.57
N TYR A 250 -6.05 13.96 -4.75
CA TYR A 250 -5.17 13.68 -5.90
C TYR A 250 -3.84 14.41 -5.70
N GLU A 251 -2.73 13.67 -5.75
CA GLU A 251 -1.38 14.20 -5.49
C GLU A 251 -0.56 14.45 -6.77
N GLY A 252 -1.07 14.04 -7.94
CA GLY A 252 -0.41 14.23 -9.22
C GLY A 252 -0.06 12.94 -9.94
N ILE A 253 0.78 13.08 -10.97
CA ILE A 253 1.32 11.96 -11.74
C ILE A 253 2.54 11.42 -10.99
N ALA A 254 2.40 10.21 -10.43
CA ALA A 254 3.44 9.52 -9.68
C ALA A 254 4.61 9.12 -10.59
N TRP A 255 4.31 8.54 -11.76
CA TRP A 255 5.29 8.14 -12.80
C TRP A 255 4.58 7.88 -14.14
N LYS A 256 5.36 7.48 -15.16
CA LYS A 256 4.84 6.94 -16.41
C LYS A 256 5.01 5.43 -16.45
N SER A 257 3.95 4.75 -16.85
CA SER A 257 3.98 3.35 -17.30
C SER A 257 4.16 3.29 -18.81
N SER A 258 4.50 2.12 -19.35
CA SER A 258 4.62 1.93 -20.80
C SER A 258 3.27 1.96 -21.52
N ASN A 259 3.31 2.35 -22.80
CA ASN A 259 2.19 2.21 -23.74
C ASN A 259 2.06 0.79 -24.32
N THR A 260 3.02 -0.11 -24.06
CA THR A 260 2.95 -1.52 -24.50
C THR A 260 1.73 -2.23 -23.90
N PRO A 261 1.01 -3.06 -24.68
CA PRO A 261 -0.06 -3.91 -24.15
C PRO A 261 0.37 -4.74 -22.94
N LEU A 262 -0.56 -4.99 -22.02
CA LEU A 262 -0.31 -5.83 -20.86
C LEU A 262 0.01 -7.26 -21.29
N VAL A 263 1.09 -7.82 -20.75
CA VAL A 263 1.44 -9.23 -20.89
C VAL A 263 0.86 -9.98 -19.69
N VAL A 264 -0.11 -10.86 -19.93
CA VAL A 264 -0.67 -11.76 -18.92
C VAL A 264 0.17 -13.02 -18.88
N ASP A 265 1.24 -13.01 -18.08
CA ASP A 265 2.17 -14.14 -17.91
C ASP A 265 1.92 -14.95 -16.63
N TYR A 266 0.89 -14.58 -15.85
CA TYR A 266 0.44 -15.31 -14.68
C TYR A 266 -1.09 -15.38 -14.62
N THR A 267 -1.60 -16.61 -14.58
CA THR A 267 -2.97 -16.94 -14.24
C THR A 267 -2.95 -17.73 -12.92
N PRO A 268 -3.69 -17.32 -11.88
CA PRO A 268 -3.83 -18.14 -10.68
C PRO A 268 -4.58 -19.42 -11.03
N SER A 269 -4.26 -20.51 -10.34
CA SER A 269 -5.07 -21.74 -10.42
C SER A 269 -6.51 -21.45 -10.00
N PRO A 270 -7.52 -22.10 -10.61
CA PRO A 270 -8.88 -22.04 -10.09
C PRO A 270 -8.89 -22.54 -8.64
N SER A 271 -9.64 -21.82 -7.80
CA SER A 271 -9.87 -22.11 -6.38
C SER A 271 -10.99 -23.12 -6.17
#